data_AF-A0A3A6JPL6-F1
#
_entry.id   AF-A0A3A6JPL6-F1
#
_cell.length_a   1.000
_cell.length_b   1.000
_cell.length_c   1.000
_cell.angle_alpha   90.00
_cell.angle_beta   90.00
_cell.angle_gamma   90.00
#
_symmetry.space_group_name_H-M   'P 1'
#
loop_
_entity.id
_entity.type
_entity.pdbx_description
1 polymer ?
#
loop_
_entity_poly.entity_id
_entity_poly.type
_entity_poly.pdbx_seq_one_letter_code
_entity_poly.pdbx_strand_id
1 'polypeptide(L)'
;MKDYFCMAIGAIGGVIAGLFGGWDAALQTLVIFMAIDYITGLIVAGVFHASPKTKSGTLESRAGWKGLCRKGETLLIVLVACRLDAVIGSTLVRDAVVIGFICNETISIIENAGLMGLPIPAAITKAVDILKQRSETEQKG
;
A
#
# COMPACT_ATOMS: atom_id res chain seq x y z
N MET A 1 32.56 -1.64 12.01
CA MET A 1 31.88 -1.72 10.68
C MET A 1 30.37 -1.80 10.82
N LYS A 2 29.82 -2.72 11.62
CA LYS A 2 28.38 -2.81 11.87
C LYS A 2 27.78 -1.52 12.46
N ASP A 3 28.50 -0.86 13.36
CA ASP A 3 28.02 0.36 14.02
C ASP A 3 27.93 1.55 13.06
N TYR A 4 28.95 1.74 12.21
CA TYR A 4 28.94 2.75 11.15
C TYR A 4 27.83 2.51 10.13
N PHE A 5 27.55 1.25 9.81
CA PHE A 5 26.47 0.87 8.89
C PHE A 5 25.08 1.16 9.51
N CYS A 6 24.86 0.75 10.75
CA CYS A 6 23.62 1.05 11.49
C CYS A 6 23.42 2.56 11.64
N MET A 7 24.50 3.32 11.90
CA MET A 7 24.45 4.77 12.01
C MET A 7 24.07 5.42 10.67
N ALA A 8 24.64 4.96 9.56
CA ALA A 8 24.31 5.47 8.23
C ALA A 8 22.83 5.20 7.87
N ILE A 9 22.34 3.98 8.11
CA ILE A 9 20.93 3.62 7.88
C ILE A 9 20.02 4.44 8.79
N GLY A 10 20.37 4.55 10.08
CA GLY A 10 19.59 5.32 11.04
C GLY A 10 19.51 6.80 10.68
N ALA A 11 20.61 7.39 10.22
CA ALA A 11 20.64 8.78 9.77
C ALA A 11 19.78 8.99 8.51
N ILE A 12 19.92 8.13 7.50
CA ILE A 12 19.12 8.21 6.27
C ILE A 12 17.63 7.99 6.59
N GLY A 13 17.32 6.98 7.41
CA GLY A 13 15.96 6.68 7.85
C GLY A 13 15.35 7.83 8.64
N GLY A 14 16.13 8.48 9.51
CA GLY A 14 15.71 9.66 10.26
C GLY A 14 15.40 10.85 9.37
N VAL A 15 16.24 11.13 8.36
CA VAL A 15 15.99 12.18 7.37
C VAL A 15 14.71 11.88 6.58
N ILE A 16 14.54 10.65 6.09
CA ILE A 16 13.36 10.24 5.35
C ILE A 16 12.11 10.39 6.23
N ALA A 17 12.12 9.85 7.45
CA ALA A 17 10.99 9.97 8.38
C ALA A 17 10.65 11.44 8.68
N GLY A 18 11.66 12.30 8.80
CA GLY A 18 11.46 13.75 8.97
C GLY A 18 10.75 14.40 7.78
N LEU A 19 11.04 13.98 6.54
CA LEU A 19 10.37 14.49 5.34
C LEU A 19 8.88 14.10 5.29
N PHE A 20 8.53 12.94 5.83
CA PHE A 20 7.15 12.46 5.96
C PHE A 20 6.39 13.09 7.14
N GLY A 21 6.95 14.09 7.81
CA GLY A 21 6.32 14.72 8.98
C GLY A 21 6.41 13.87 10.25
N GLY A 22 7.24 12.82 10.25
CA GLY A 22 7.46 11.92 11.38
C GLY A 22 7.09 10.46 11.09
N TRP A 23 7.43 9.58 12.04
CA TRP A 23 7.16 8.15 12.01
C TRP A 23 6.02 7.79 12.98
N ASP A 24 4.81 8.25 12.67
CA ASP A 24 3.64 8.10 13.53
C ASP A 24 2.78 6.87 13.18
N ALA A 25 1.70 6.69 13.94
CA ALA A 25 0.80 5.56 13.81
C ALA A 25 0.16 5.47 12.41
N ALA A 26 -0.16 6.61 11.77
CA ALA A 26 -0.78 6.62 10.45
C ALA A 26 0.19 6.08 9.38
N LEU A 27 1.43 6.61 9.35
CA LEU A 27 2.45 6.16 8.41
C LEU A 27 2.87 4.71 8.66
N GLN A 28 3.05 4.32 9.93
CA GLN A 28 3.34 2.93 10.31
C GLN A 28 2.25 1.99 9.83
N THR A 29 0.97 2.35 10.03
CA THR A 29 -0.18 1.54 9.59
C THR A 29 -0.14 1.34 8.08
N LEU A 30 0.07 2.41 7.31
CA LEU A 30 0.14 2.32 5.86
C LEU A 30 1.26 1.39 5.39
N VAL A 31 2.46 1.51 5.96
CA VAL A 31 3.60 0.67 5.60
C VAL A 31 3.35 -0.81 5.94
N ILE A 32 2.73 -1.08 7.09
CA ILE A 32 2.34 -2.45 7.47
C ILE A 32 1.34 -3.02 6.48
N PHE A 33 0.31 -2.25 6.11
CA PHE A 33 -0.71 -2.70 5.15
C PHE A 33 -0.11 -2.94 3.77
N MET A 34 0.77 -2.05 3.30
CA MET A 34 1.53 -2.25 2.06
C MET A 34 2.34 -3.54 2.07
N ALA A 35 3.01 -3.84 3.19
CA ALA A 35 3.80 -5.05 3.36
C ALA A 35 2.94 -6.31 3.35
N ILE A 36 1.81 -6.31 4.09
CA ILE A 36 0.86 -7.42 4.12
C ILE A 36 0.29 -7.66 2.72
N ASP A 37 -0.16 -6.62 2.02
CA ASP A 37 -0.68 -6.77 0.66
C ASP A 37 0.38 -7.33 -0.30
N TYR A 38 1.62 -6.83 -0.22
CA TYR A 38 2.70 -7.32 -1.08
C TYR A 38 3.00 -8.80 -0.82
N ILE A 39 3.14 -9.19 0.46
CA ILE A 39 3.43 -10.58 0.84
C ILE A 39 2.28 -11.50 0.44
N THR A 40 1.03 -11.13 0.77
CA THR A 40 -0.16 -11.92 0.41
C THR A 40 -0.32 -12.03 -1.11
N GLY A 41 -0.06 -10.96 -1.86
CA GLY A 41 -0.07 -10.97 -3.32
C GLY A 41 0.99 -11.89 -3.93
N LEU A 42 2.20 -11.94 -3.36
CA LEU A 42 3.23 -12.89 -3.78
C LEU A 42 2.83 -14.34 -3.47
N ILE A 43 2.22 -14.61 -2.32
CA ILE A 43 1.71 -15.94 -1.96
C ILE A 43 0.62 -16.38 -2.94
N VAL A 44 -0.34 -15.51 -3.25
CA VAL A 44 -1.40 -15.79 -4.23
C VAL A 44 -0.82 -16.12 -5.61
N ALA A 45 0.16 -15.35 -6.07
CA ALA A 45 0.81 -15.60 -7.36
C ALA A 45 1.67 -16.87 -7.37
N GLY A 46 2.35 -17.18 -6.26
CA GLY A 46 3.32 -18.27 -6.21
C GLY A 46 2.75 -19.62 -5.85
N VAL A 47 1.79 -19.65 -4.91
CA VAL A 47 1.23 -20.87 -4.35
C VAL A 47 -0.09 -21.21 -5.02
N PHE A 48 -0.98 -20.23 -5.12
CA PHE A 48 -2.34 -20.44 -5.61
C PHE A 48 -2.45 -20.34 -7.13
N HIS A 49 -1.40 -19.85 -7.81
CA HIS A 49 -1.37 -19.65 -9.28
C HIS A 49 -2.60 -18.91 -9.82
N ALA A 50 -3.22 -18.09 -8.98
CA ALA A 50 -4.50 -17.45 -9.22
C ALA A 50 -4.36 -15.93 -9.27
N SER A 51 -3.14 -15.42 -9.50
CA SER A 51 -2.92 -13.98 -9.53
C SER A 51 -3.60 -13.37 -10.76
N PRO A 52 -4.53 -12.40 -10.58
CA PRO A 52 -5.11 -11.65 -11.70
C PRO A 52 -4.10 -10.70 -12.37
N LYS A 53 -2.87 -10.59 -11.82
CA LYS A 53 -1.83 -9.66 -12.28
C LYS A 53 -0.85 -10.28 -13.30
N THR A 54 -0.97 -11.56 -13.63
CA THR A 54 -0.15 -12.27 -14.63
C THR A 54 -1.03 -13.08 -15.60
N LYS A 55 -0.62 -13.20 -16.87
CA LYS A 55 -1.40 -13.97 -17.86
C LYS A 55 -1.43 -15.47 -17.57
N SER A 56 -0.45 -15.96 -16.82
CA SER A 56 -0.29 -17.37 -16.41
C SER A 56 -0.85 -17.67 -15.01
N GLY A 57 -1.25 -16.64 -14.25
CA GLY A 57 -1.60 -16.77 -12.83
C GLY A 57 -0.40 -17.02 -11.89
N THR A 58 0.78 -17.27 -12.44
CA THR A 58 2.02 -17.62 -11.72
C THR A 58 2.82 -16.39 -11.28
N LEU A 59 3.81 -16.59 -10.40
CA LEU A 59 4.81 -15.58 -10.02
C LEU A 59 5.59 -15.10 -11.25
N GLU A 60 5.33 -13.87 -11.70
CA GLU A 60 6.25 -13.13 -12.56
C GLU A 60 6.92 -12.00 -11.79
N SER A 61 8.25 -12.00 -11.79
CA SER A 61 9.08 -10.95 -11.19
C SER A 61 8.70 -9.55 -11.69
N ARG A 62 8.32 -9.42 -12.97
CA ARG A 62 7.88 -8.16 -13.57
C ARG A 62 6.58 -7.63 -12.99
N ALA A 63 5.63 -8.51 -12.66
CA ALA A 63 4.38 -8.14 -12.01
C ALA A 63 4.60 -7.74 -10.54
N GLY A 64 5.46 -8.49 -9.82
CA GLY A 64 5.88 -8.15 -8.45
C GLY A 64 6.59 -6.79 -8.37
N TRP A 65 7.51 -6.52 -9.30
CA TRP A 65 8.21 -5.23 -9.39
C TRP A 65 7.24 -4.09 -9.68
N LYS A 66 6.32 -4.27 -10.63
CA LYS A 66 5.28 -3.27 -10.93
C LYS A 66 4.41 -2.97 -9.71
N GLY A 67 4.06 -3.98 -8.91
CA GLY A 67 3.34 -3.80 -7.66
C GLY A 67 4.13 -2.96 -6.65
N LEU A 68 5.43 -3.24 -6.51
CA LEU A 68 6.29 -2.49 -5.61
C LEU A 68 6.48 -1.03 -6.05
N CYS A 69 6.65 -0.77 -7.36
CA CYS A 69 6.74 0.58 -7.89
C CYS A 69 5.48 1.42 -7.55
N ARG A 70 4.28 0.82 -7.65
CA ARG A 70 3.02 1.51 -7.29
C ARG A 70 2.95 1.86 -5.80
N LYS A 71 3.45 0.99 -4.92
CA LYS A 71 3.55 1.29 -3.49
C LYS A 71 4.57 2.39 -3.21
N GLY A 72 5.68 2.42 -3.95
CA GLY A 72 6.64 3.52 -3.93
C GLY A 72 6.01 4.86 -4.33
N GLU A 73 5.23 4.87 -5.41
CA GLU A 73 4.47 6.04 -5.85
C GLU A 73 3.46 6.51 -4.80
N THR A 74 2.79 5.58 -4.12
CA THR A 74 1.90 5.89 -3.00
C THR A 74 2.63 6.65 -1.89
N LEU A 75 3.82 6.20 -1.50
CA LEU A 75 4.64 6.90 -0.50
C LEU A 75 5.10 8.29 -0.98
N LEU A 76 5.38 8.46 -2.28
CA LEU A 76 5.68 9.79 -2.83
C LEU A 76 4.48 10.74 -2.75
N ILE A 77 3.26 10.24 -2.99
CA ILE A 77 2.04 11.05 -2.84
C ILE A 77 1.83 11.44 -1.37
N VAL A 78 2.05 10.51 -0.44
CA VAL A 78 2.00 10.81 1.00
C VAL A 78 3.04 11.87 1.36
N LEU A 79 4.27 11.77 0.85
CA LEU A 79 5.31 12.78 1.06
C LEU A 79 4.85 14.17 0.59
N VAL A 80 4.26 14.26 -0.60
CA VAL A 80 3.70 15.54 -1.11
C VAL A 80 2.63 16.07 -0.15
N ALA A 81 1.72 15.21 0.32
CA ALA A 81 0.69 15.59 1.29
C ALA A 81 1.31 16.12 2.61
N CYS A 82 2.34 15.46 3.15
CA CYS A 82 3.09 15.93 4.32
C CYS A 82 3.69 17.33 4.09
N ARG A 83 4.21 17.59 2.89
CA ARG A 83 4.80 18.89 2.56
C ARG A 83 3.75 19.98 2.40
N LEU A 84 2.57 19.67 1.86
CA LEU A 84 1.45 20.60 1.79
C LEU A 84 0.97 20.99 3.20
N ASP A 85 0.80 20.00 4.05
CA ASP A 85 0.41 20.20 5.44
C ASP A 85 1.43 21.03 6.24
N ALA A 86 2.73 20.81 6.01
CA ALA A 86 3.78 21.63 6.59
C ALA A 86 3.72 23.11 6.16
N VAL A 87 3.22 23.41 4.95
CA VAL A 87 3.03 24.78 4.47
C VAL A 87 1.74 25.40 5.03
N ILE A 88 0.68 24.60 5.13
CA ILE A 88 -0.65 25.05 5.61
C ILE A 88 -0.68 25.14 7.15
N GLY A 89 0.24 24.47 7.85
CA GLY A 89 0.23 24.36 9.31
C GLY A 89 -0.85 23.40 9.82
N SER A 90 -1.12 22.33 9.08
CA SER A 90 -2.19 21.34 9.29
C SER A 90 -1.63 19.91 9.24
N THR A 91 -2.42 18.91 9.61
CA THR A 91 -2.17 17.47 9.30
C THR A 91 -3.29 16.82 8.48
N LEU A 92 -4.33 17.59 8.13
CA LEU A 92 -5.55 17.09 7.53
C LEU A 92 -5.33 16.46 6.15
N VAL A 93 -4.44 17.04 5.33
CA VAL A 93 -4.22 16.57 3.95
C VAL A 93 -3.51 15.22 3.97
N ARG A 94 -2.44 15.12 4.76
CA ARG A 94 -1.66 13.90 4.98
C ARG A 94 -2.53 12.81 5.58
N ASP A 95 -3.29 13.11 6.62
CA ASP A 95 -4.12 12.10 7.28
C ASP A 95 -5.18 11.55 6.32
N ALA A 96 -5.85 12.43 5.55
CA ALA A 96 -6.81 12.00 4.54
C ALA A 96 -6.18 11.13 3.44
N VAL A 97 -5.00 11.51 2.95
CA VAL A 97 -4.27 10.76 1.92
C VAL A 97 -3.83 9.39 2.46
N VAL A 98 -3.27 9.34 3.67
CA VAL A 98 -2.84 8.09 4.30
C VAL A 98 -4.02 7.16 4.54
N ILE A 99 -5.14 7.66 5.07
CA ILE A 99 -6.36 6.88 5.27
C ILE A 99 -6.88 6.34 3.95
N GLY A 100 -6.92 7.16 2.90
CA GLY A 100 -7.33 6.74 1.56
C GLY A 100 -6.48 5.57 1.03
N PHE A 101 -5.17 5.64 1.20
CA PHE A 101 -4.28 4.54 0.80
C PHE A 101 -4.39 3.31 1.70
N ILE A 102 -4.63 3.46 3.00
CA ILE A 102 -4.94 2.33 3.89
C ILE A 102 -6.21 1.61 3.40
N CYS A 103 -7.26 2.34 3.02
CA CYS A 103 -8.46 1.76 2.42
C CYS A 103 -8.15 0.98 1.13
N ASN A 104 -7.31 1.53 0.24
CA ASN A 104 -6.89 0.84 -0.99
C ASN A 104 -6.13 -0.46 -0.70
N GLU A 105 -5.20 -0.44 0.26
CA GLU A 105 -4.46 -1.63 0.66
C GLU A 105 -5.35 -2.66 1.35
N THR A 106 -6.33 -2.21 2.15
CA THR A 106 -7.32 -3.08 2.80
C THR A 106 -8.14 -3.85 1.76
N ILE A 107 -8.62 -3.17 0.71
CA ILE A 107 -9.35 -3.79 -0.40
C ILE A 107 -8.48 -4.88 -1.06
N SER A 108 -7.23 -4.55 -1.40
CA SER A 108 -6.30 -5.50 -2.02
C SER A 108 -6.00 -6.72 -1.13
N ILE A 109 -5.87 -6.52 0.19
CA ILE A 109 -5.69 -7.61 1.17
C ILE A 109 -6.92 -8.53 1.21
N ILE A 110 -8.14 -7.98 1.22
CA ILE A 110 -9.38 -8.77 1.24
C ILE A 110 -9.50 -9.61 -0.03
N GLU A 111 -9.09 -9.06 -1.18
CA GLU A 111 -9.06 -9.81 -2.44
C GLU A 111 -8.06 -10.97 -2.39
N ASN A 112 -6.83 -10.70 -1.96
CA ASN A 112 -5.82 -11.75 -1.83
C ASN A 112 -6.30 -12.85 -0.86
N ALA A 113 -6.95 -12.46 0.25
CA ALA A 113 -7.55 -13.39 1.20
C ALA A 113 -8.65 -14.27 0.55
N GLY A 114 -9.53 -13.68 -0.26
CA GLY A 114 -10.53 -14.43 -1.03
C GLY A 114 -9.92 -15.40 -2.04
N LEU A 115 -8.86 -14.99 -2.74
CA LEU A 115 -8.11 -15.85 -3.68
C LEU A 115 -7.40 -17.02 -2.98
N MET A 116 -7.04 -16.86 -1.71
CA MET A 116 -6.50 -17.94 -0.87
C MET A 116 -7.59 -18.87 -0.31
N GLY A 117 -8.88 -18.62 -0.60
CA GLY A 117 -10.00 -19.46 -0.16
C GLY A 117 -10.53 -19.15 1.23
N LEU A 118 -10.16 -18.01 1.83
CA LEU A 118 -10.75 -17.59 3.11
C LEU A 118 -12.25 -17.27 2.90
N PRO A 119 -13.15 -17.78 3.76
CA PRO A 119 -14.58 -17.50 3.65
C PRO A 119 -14.88 -16.06 4.08
N ILE A 120 -14.78 -15.13 3.12
CA ILE A 120 -15.11 -13.72 3.34
C ILE A 120 -16.64 -13.56 3.38
N PRO A 121 -17.21 -12.93 4.42
CA PRO A 121 -18.64 -12.65 4.49
C PRO A 121 -19.13 -11.86 3.26
N ALA A 122 -20.28 -12.25 2.71
CA ALA A 122 -20.84 -11.64 1.50
C ALA A 122 -21.07 -10.11 1.62
N ALA A 123 -21.30 -9.61 2.83
CA ALA A 123 -21.41 -8.17 3.07
C ALA A 123 -20.10 -7.42 2.77
N ILE A 124 -18.96 -8.00 3.14
CA ILE A 124 -17.63 -7.41 2.90
C ILE A 124 -17.31 -7.48 1.40
N THR A 125 -17.53 -8.63 0.75
CA THR A 125 -17.33 -8.78 -0.69
C THR A 125 -18.12 -7.75 -1.48
N LYS A 126 -19.42 -7.60 -1.18
CA LYS A 126 -20.28 -6.60 -1.83
C LYS A 126 -19.80 -5.17 -1.60
N ALA A 127 -19.36 -4.84 -0.40
CA ALA A 127 -18.84 -3.50 -0.10
C ALA A 127 -17.58 -3.21 -0.93
N VAL A 128 -16.65 -4.18 -1.01
CA VAL A 128 -15.44 -4.06 -1.84
C VAL A 128 -15.79 -3.90 -3.32
N ASP A 129 -16.72 -4.69 -3.84
CA ASP A 129 -17.13 -4.62 -5.25
C ASP A 129 -17.74 -3.27 -5.62
N ILE A 130 -18.56 -2.69 -4.74
CA ILE A 130 -19.12 -1.34 -4.95
C ILE A 130 -18.03 -0.27 -5.00
N LEU A 131 -17.04 -0.36 -4.10
CA LEU A 131 -15.93 0.60 -4.06
C LEU A 131 -15.08 0.52 -5.34
N LYS A 132 -14.86 -0.69 -5.88
CA LYS A 132 -14.19 -0.88 -7.18
C LYS A 132 -14.97 -0.31 -8.35
N GLN A 133 -16.27 -0.59 -8.41
CA GLN A 133 -17.10 -0.13 -9.53
C GLN A 133 -17.11 1.41 -9.61
N ARG A 134 -17.12 2.09 -8.45
CA ARG A 134 -17.04 3.55 -8.39
C ARG A 134 -15.69 4.08 -8.87
N SER A 135 -14.58 3.48 -8.45
CA SER A 135 -13.24 3.92 -8.87
C SER A 135 -13.00 3.72 -10.38
N GLU A 136 -13.54 2.67 -10.99
CA GLU A 136 -13.47 2.46 -12.44
C GLU A 136 -14.36 3.42 -13.26
N THR A 137 -15.49 3.85 -12.68
CA THR A 137 -16.41 4.78 -13.34
C THR A 137 -15.85 6.20 -13.36
N GLU A 138 -15.19 6.63 -12.27
CA GLU A 138 -14.55 7.94 -12.16
C GLU A 138 -13.33 8.10 -13.09
N GLN A 139 -12.62 7.01 -13.42
CA GLN A 139 -11.50 7.05 -14.38
C GLN A 139 -11.92 7.20 -15.85
N LYS A 140 -13.22 7.06 -16.17
CA LYS A 140 -13.76 7.17 -17.54
C LYS A 140 -14.52 8.48 -17.80
N GLY A 141 -14.64 9.36 -16.79
CA GLY A 141 -15.21 10.71 -16.92
C GLY A 141 -14.11 11.74 -17.12
#